data_AF-A0A2P9H943-F1
#
_entry.id   AF-A0A2P9H943-F1
#
_cell.length_a   1.000
_cell.length_b   1.000
_cell.length_c   1.000
_cell.angle_alpha   90.00
_cell.angle_beta   90.00
_cell.angle_gamma   90.00
#
_symmetry.space_group_name_H-M   'P 1'
#
loop_
_entity.id
_entity.type
_entity.pdbx_description
1 polymer ?
#
loop_
_entity_poly.entity_id
_entity_poly.type
_entity_poly.pdbx_seq_one_letter_code
_entity_poly.pdbx_strand_id
1 'polypeptide(L)'
;AGGAYVPIDPDYPEDRVRYMLDDSDAKLLLVQKGELISVDYGIPIVDLSSEEAYAAEPAQPETAQGSQGLAYVIYTSGTTGRPKGVMVEHRNVVRLVKETNYVELNECTRILQTGTRGPLMLLG
;
A
#
# COMPACT_ATOMS: atom_id res chain seq x y z
N ALA A 1 -4.58 8.71 -7.97
CA ALA A 1 -4.65 7.36 -8.55
C ALA A 1 -5.84 6.60 -7.94
N GLY A 2 -6.34 5.57 -8.62
CA GLY A 2 -7.44 4.69 -8.16
C GLY A 2 -6.99 3.26 -7.88
N GLY A 3 -5.71 3.07 -7.59
CA GLY A 3 -5.12 1.76 -7.35
C GLY A 3 -5.26 1.27 -5.91
N ALA A 4 -5.02 -0.01 -5.68
CA ALA A 4 -4.90 -0.59 -4.35
C ALA A 4 -3.43 -0.63 -3.92
N TYR A 5 -3.13 -0.48 -2.62
CA TYR A 5 -1.74 -0.59 -2.16
C TYR A 5 -1.41 -1.92 -1.50
N VAL A 6 -0.14 -2.35 -1.59
CA VAL A 6 0.39 -3.51 -0.86
C VAL A 6 1.60 -3.07 -0.04
N PRO A 7 1.53 -3.08 1.29
CA PRO A 7 2.69 -2.77 2.11
C PRO A 7 3.68 -3.95 2.09
N ILE A 8 4.94 -3.66 1.83
CA ILE A 8 6.07 -4.58 1.95
C ILE A 8 6.98 -4.06 3.06
N ASP A 9 7.50 -4.93 3.91
CA ASP A 9 8.56 -4.57 4.86
C ASP A 9 9.93 -4.60 4.14
N PRO A 10 10.75 -3.54 4.19
CA PRO A 10 12.00 -3.50 3.44
C PRO A 10 13.06 -4.45 4.02
N ASP A 11 12.89 -4.91 5.27
CA ASP A 11 13.76 -5.88 5.91
C ASP A 11 13.43 -7.33 5.49
N TYR A 12 12.39 -7.53 4.66
CA TYR A 12 12.11 -8.84 4.11
C TYR A 12 13.20 -9.31 3.15
N PRO A 13 13.53 -10.61 3.18
CA PRO A 13 14.38 -11.21 2.17
C PRO A 13 13.90 -10.92 0.74
N GLU A 14 14.84 -10.69 -0.17
CA GLU A 14 14.58 -10.29 -1.55
C GLU A 14 13.65 -11.26 -2.31
N ASP A 15 13.79 -12.56 -2.06
CA ASP A 15 12.94 -13.62 -2.63
C ASP A 15 11.47 -13.48 -2.18
N ARG A 16 11.25 -13.07 -0.93
CA ARG A 16 9.91 -12.81 -0.41
C ARG A 16 9.31 -11.55 -1.02
N VAL A 17 10.11 -10.50 -1.18
CA VAL A 17 9.69 -9.26 -1.85
C VAL A 17 9.29 -9.54 -3.30
N ARG A 18 10.13 -10.27 -4.05
CA ARG A 18 9.81 -10.71 -5.43
C ARG A 18 8.52 -11.50 -5.50
N TYR A 19 8.35 -12.49 -4.61
CA TYR A 19 7.11 -13.27 -4.57
C TYR A 19 5.88 -12.38 -4.40
N MET A 20 5.92 -11.39 -3.49
CA MET A 20 4.78 -10.50 -3.24
C MET A 20 4.51 -9.58 -4.44
N LEU A 21 5.55 -9.11 -5.13
CA LEU A 21 5.44 -8.31 -6.35
C LEU A 21 4.77 -9.11 -7.47
N ASP A 22 5.26 -10.33 -7.72
CA ASP A 22 4.75 -11.22 -8.76
C ASP A 22 3.30 -11.68 -8.49
N ASP A 23 3.01 -12.12 -7.26
CA ASP A 23 1.68 -12.64 -6.88
C ASP A 23 0.61 -11.53 -6.88
N SER A 24 1.00 -10.28 -6.59
CA SER A 24 0.08 -9.14 -6.59
C SER A 24 -0.12 -8.48 -7.96
N ASP A 25 0.68 -8.85 -8.98
CA ASP A 25 0.72 -8.19 -10.28
C ASP A 25 0.96 -6.66 -10.18
N ALA A 26 1.83 -6.27 -9.24
CA ALA A 26 2.12 -4.86 -8.96
C ALA A 26 2.69 -4.14 -10.19
N LYS A 27 2.24 -2.90 -10.42
CA LYS A 27 2.63 -2.10 -11.58
C LYS A 27 3.65 -1.02 -11.25
N LEU A 28 3.80 -0.69 -9.97
CA LEU A 28 4.65 0.39 -9.50
C LEU A 28 5.09 0.10 -8.06
N LEU A 29 6.38 0.26 -7.80
CA LEU A 29 6.95 0.19 -6.45
C LEU A 29 7.27 1.60 -5.96
N LEU A 30 6.70 1.99 -4.81
CA LEU A 30 7.06 3.23 -4.14
C LEU A 30 7.99 2.93 -2.97
N VAL A 31 9.13 3.60 -2.94
CA VAL A 31 10.17 3.42 -1.93
C VAL A 31 10.57 4.74 -1.29
N GLN A 32 11.14 4.71 -0.09
CA GLN A 32 11.92 5.83 0.43
C GLN A 32 13.42 5.59 0.21
N LYS A 33 14.22 6.65 0.31
CA LYS A 33 15.66 6.60 0.07
C LYS A 33 16.33 5.46 0.84
N GLY A 34 17.02 4.59 0.11
CA GLY A 34 17.81 3.50 0.68
C GLY A 34 17.03 2.21 0.96
N GLU A 35 15.71 2.23 0.83
CA GLU A 35 14.87 1.03 0.89
C GLU A 35 14.81 0.43 -0.53
N LEU A 36 15.59 -0.63 -0.79
CA LEU A 36 15.42 -1.51 -1.96
C LEU A 36 15.81 -0.96 -3.35
N ILE A 37 16.36 0.25 -3.47
CA ILE A 37 16.74 0.86 -4.77
C ILE A 37 17.84 0.06 -5.52
N SER A 38 18.63 -0.76 -4.82
CA SER A 38 19.75 -1.49 -5.42
C SER A 38 19.35 -2.76 -6.18
N VAL A 39 18.09 -3.19 -6.10
CA VAL A 39 17.61 -4.43 -6.73
C VAL A 39 16.68 -4.09 -7.88
N ASP A 40 16.93 -4.70 -9.05
CA ASP A 40 15.99 -4.64 -10.17
C ASP A 40 14.87 -5.67 -9.96
N TYR A 41 13.65 -5.16 -9.82
CA TYR A 41 12.42 -5.93 -9.65
C TYR A 41 11.60 -6.05 -10.94
N GLY A 42 12.08 -5.48 -12.06
CA GLY A 42 11.38 -5.54 -13.35
C GLY A 42 10.11 -4.67 -13.44
N ILE A 43 9.83 -3.87 -12.41
CA ILE A 43 8.74 -2.88 -12.40
C ILE A 43 9.28 -1.48 -12.10
N PRO A 44 8.61 -0.42 -12.58
CA PRO A 44 9.03 0.95 -12.28
C PRO A 44 9.10 1.20 -10.78
N ILE A 45 10.17 1.86 -10.35
CA ILE A 45 10.41 2.26 -8.96
C ILE A 45 10.34 3.79 -8.89
N VAL A 46 9.57 4.31 -7.95
CA VAL A 46 9.49 5.75 -7.64
C VAL A 46 10.05 5.97 -6.25
N ASP A 47 11.11 6.76 -6.17
CA ASP A 47 11.68 7.23 -4.91
C ASP A 47 10.87 8.42 -4.40
N LEU A 48 10.12 8.20 -3.32
CA LEU A 48 9.29 9.21 -2.67
C LEU A 48 10.10 10.30 -1.97
N SER A 49 11.41 10.14 -1.85
CA SER A 49 12.32 11.16 -1.31
C SER A 49 12.86 12.14 -2.36
N SER A 50 12.65 11.83 -3.64
CA SER A 50 13.07 12.66 -4.76
C SER A 50 12.01 13.72 -5.06
N GLU A 51 12.44 14.98 -5.25
CA GLU A 51 11.53 16.08 -5.59
C GLU A 51 10.90 15.87 -6.97
N GLU A 52 11.61 15.17 -7.86
CA GLU A 52 11.15 14.81 -9.20
C GLU A 52 9.86 13.97 -9.17
N ALA A 53 9.65 13.15 -8.13
CA ALA A 53 8.41 12.38 -7.94
C ALA A 53 7.17 13.27 -7.78
N TYR A 54 7.36 14.55 -7.44
CA TYR A 54 6.31 15.54 -7.18
C TYR A 54 6.35 16.72 -8.16
N ALA A 55 7.09 16.60 -9.27
CA ALA A 55 7.25 17.68 -10.25
C ALA A 55 5.95 18.04 -10.99
N ALA A 56 4.92 17.19 -10.93
CA ALA A 56 3.62 17.45 -11.54
C ALA A 56 2.75 18.34 -10.64
N GLU A 57 2.01 19.27 -11.26
CA GLU A 57 1.04 20.10 -10.55
C GLU A 57 -0.05 19.25 -9.88
N PRO A 58 -0.49 19.60 -8.66
CA PRO A 58 -1.56 18.89 -7.98
C PRO A 58 -2.85 18.94 -8.81
N ALA A 59 -3.26 17.78 -9.33
CA ALA A 59 -4.55 17.62 -9.98
C ALA A 59 -5.55 16.97 -9.01
N GLN A 60 -6.81 17.39 -9.07
CA GLN A 60 -7.89 16.64 -8.43
C GLN A 60 -7.93 15.25 -9.06
N PRO A 61 -7.75 14.16 -8.29
CA PRO A 61 -7.78 12.82 -8.86
C PRO A 61 -9.19 12.54 -9.38
N GLU A 62 -9.29 12.01 -10.60
CA GLU A 62 -10.54 11.46 -11.10
C GLU A 62 -10.95 10.30 -10.19
N THR A 63 -12.20 10.31 -9.71
CA THR A 63 -12.77 9.19 -8.93
C THR A 63 -13.06 8.03 -9.87
N ALA A 64 -12.01 7.28 -10.21
CA ALA A 64 -12.08 6.17 -11.14
C ALA A 64 -12.65 4.88 -10.51
N GLN A 65 -12.52 4.70 -9.18
CA GLN A 65 -12.96 3.48 -8.49
C GLN A 65 -14.25 3.70 -7.70
N GLY A 66 -15.18 2.75 -7.87
CA GLY A 66 -16.36 2.63 -7.03
C GLY A 66 -16.04 2.01 -5.67
N SER A 67 -17.04 1.91 -4.80
CA SER A 67 -16.89 1.37 -3.44
C SER A 67 -16.40 -0.09 -3.36
N GLN A 68 -16.51 -0.84 -4.47
CA GLN A 68 -16.04 -2.23 -4.61
C GLN A 68 -14.60 -2.34 -5.12
N GLY A 69 -13.96 -1.22 -5.49
CA GLY A 69 -12.54 -1.20 -5.83
C GLY A 69 -11.69 -1.64 -4.64
N LEU A 70 -10.59 -2.33 -4.93
CA LEU A 70 -9.63 -2.72 -3.90
C LEU A 70 -8.97 -1.46 -3.31
N ALA A 71 -8.92 -1.39 -1.99
CA ALA A 71 -8.21 -0.36 -1.25
C ALA A 71 -6.78 -0.80 -0.92
N TYR A 72 -6.63 -2.05 -0.47
CA TYR A 72 -5.32 -2.63 -0.18
C TYR A 72 -5.32 -4.16 -0.24
N VAL A 73 -4.11 -4.71 -0.35
CA VAL A 73 -3.83 -6.13 -0.12
C VAL A 73 -2.79 -6.25 0.98
N ILE A 74 -3.04 -7.05 2.02
CA ILE A 74 -2.06 -7.34 3.08
C ILE A 74 -1.71 -8.82 3.06
N TYR A 75 -0.43 -9.14 2.96
CA TYR A 75 0.03 -10.51 3.00
C TYR A 75 0.12 -11.03 4.43
N THR A 76 -0.35 -12.26 4.63
CA THR A 76 -0.32 -12.97 5.91
C THR A 76 0.44 -14.28 5.78
N SER A 77 1.03 -14.75 6.88
CA SER A 77 1.72 -16.03 6.94
C SER A 77 0.76 -17.17 6.57
N GLY A 78 1.03 -17.87 5.48
CA GLY A 78 0.25 -19.05 5.09
C GLY A 78 0.70 -20.30 5.85
N THR A 79 -0.25 -21.15 6.23
CA THR A 79 0.04 -22.48 6.80
C THR A 79 0.79 -23.41 5.84
N THR A 80 0.71 -23.12 4.54
CA THR A 80 1.39 -23.85 3.45
C THR A 80 2.79 -23.29 3.14
N GLY A 81 3.32 -22.40 3.99
CA GLY A 81 4.65 -21.79 3.86
C GLY A 81 4.70 -20.56 2.94
N ARG A 82 3.78 -20.44 1.97
CA ARG A 82 3.67 -19.25 1.10
C ARG A 82 2.70 -18.22 1.68
N PRO A 83 3.08 -16.92 1.73
CA PRO A 83 2.17 -15.86 2.15
C PRO A 83 0.92 -15.76 1.26
N LYS A 84 -0.21 -15.36 1.85
CA LYS A 84 -1.49 -15.15 1.15
C LYS A 84 -1.90 -13.69 1.20
N GLY A 85 -2.20 -13.08 0.06
CA GLY A 85 -2.70 -11.71 -0.05
C GLY A 85 -4.18 -11.63 0.35
N VAL A 86 -4.49 -10.87 1.40
CA VAL A 86 -5.86 -10.56 1.81
C VAL A 86 -6.30 -9.28 1.12
N MET A 87 -7.24 -9.41 0.17
CA MET A 87 -7.79 -8.29 -0.59
C MET A 87 -8.92 -7.60 0.18
N VAL A 88 -8.83 -6.27 0.33
CA VAL A 88 -9.82 -5.46 1.05
C VAL A 88 -10.32 -4.34 0.15
N GLU A 89 -11.64 -4.21 0.02
CA GLU A 89 -12.30 -3.18 -0.78
C GLU A 89 -12.49 -1.88 0.01
N HIS A 90 -12.66 -0.76 -0.69
CA HIS A 90 -12.95 0.54 -0.07
C HIS A 90 -14.16 0.50 0.86
N ARG A 91 -15.27 -0.17 0.46
CA ARG A 91 -16.46 -0.28 1.32
C ARG A 91 -16.19 -0.99 2.65
N ASN A 92 -15.25 -1.93 2.69
CA ASN A 92 -14.91 -2.64 3.92
C ASN A 92 -14.26 -1.67 4.93
N VAL A 93 -13.32 -0.85 4.45
CA VAL A 93 -12.65 0.18 5.27
C VAL A 93 -13.66 1.21 5.75
N VAL A 94 -14.49 1.74 4.85
CA VAL A 94 -15.51 2.75 5.19
C VAL A 94 -16.48 2.22 6.25
N ARG A 95 -16.94 0.97 6.11
CA ARG A 95 -17.82 0.34 7.11
C ARG A 95 -17.16 0.19 8.48
N LEU A 96 -15.84 -0.03 8.52
CA LEU A 96 -15.11 -0.18 9.77
C LEU A 96 -14.92 1.13 10.52
N VAL A 97 -14.81 2.28 9.82
CA VAL A 97 -14.40 3.56 10.43
C VAL A 97 -15.49 4.63 10.50
N LYS A 98 -16.56 4.52 9.70
CA LYS A 98 -17.68 5.48 9.74
C LYS A 98 -18.80 4.97 10.64
N GLU A 99 -19.34 5.88 11.47
CA GLU A 99 -20.55 5.64 12.27
C GLU A 99 -20.45 4.37 13.13
N THR A 100 -19.27 4.16 13.70
CA THR A 100 -18.88 2.87 14.26
C THR A 100 -19.45 2.59 15.63
N ASN A 101 -20.15 3.55 16.25
CA ASN A 101 -20.82 3.49 17.56
C ASN A 101 -19.95 3.08 18.78
N TYR A 102 -18.65 2.85 18.60
CA TYR A 102 -17.73 2.47 19.69
C TYR A 102 -16.63 3.50 19.98
N VAL A 103 -16.33 4.43 19.06
CA VAL A 103 -15.38 5.52 19.27
C VAL A 103 -15.82 6.76 18.48
N GLU A 104 -15.76 7.93 19.12
CA GLU A 104 -16.00 9.22 18.46
C GLU A 104 -14.64 9.86 18.12
N LEU A 105 -14.38 10.05 16.83
CA LEU A 105 -13.18 10.71 16.34
C LEU A 105 -13.52 12.16 15.96
N ASN A 106 -12.76 13.11 16.48
CA ASN A 106 -12.90 14.54 16.20
C ASN A 106 -11.52 15.21 16.04
N GLU A 107 -11.52 16.51 15.79
CA GLU A 107 -10.32 17.33 15.58
C GLU A 107 -9.38 17.38 16.80
N CYS A 108 -9.89 17.10 17.99
CA CYS A 108 -9.11 17.00 19.22
C CYS A 108 -8.53 15.61 19.45
N THR A 109 -8.99 14.59 18.72
CA THR A 109 -8.42 13.23 18.81
C THR A 109 -6.96 13.24 18.38
N ARG A 110 -6.12 12.51 19.12
CA ARG A 110 -4.72 12.25 18.77
C ARG A 110 -4.54 10.75 18.60
N ILE A 111 -4.10 10.34 17.42
CA ILE A 111 -3.90 8.93 17.07
C ILE A 111 -2.40 8.69 16.98
N LEU A 112 -1.94 7.65 17.66
CA LEU A 112 -0.57 7.18 17.52
C LEU A 112 -0.52 6.14 16.41
N GLN A 113 0.32 6.35 15.40
CA GLN A 113 0.59 5.34 14.38
C GLN A 113 1.80 4.50 14.81
N THR A 114 1.53 3.34 15.42
CA THR A 114 2.56 2.40 15.88
C THR A 114 2.74 1.17 14.99
N GLY A 115 1.82 0.94 14.05
CA GLY A 115 1.94 -0.17 13.09
C GLY A 115 3.14 0.00 12.17
N THR A 116 3.78 -1.11 11.79
CA THR A 116 4.94 -1.13 10.91
C THR A 116 4.64 -0.41 9.59
N ARG A 117 5.51 0.53 9.21
CA ARG A 117 5.49 1.24 7.94
C ARG A 117 6.59 0.60 7.08
N GLY A 118 6.24 0.05 5.93
CA GLY A 118 7.22 -0.38 4.93
C GLY A 118 6.87 0.22 3.56
N PRO A 119 7.74 0.07 2.54
CA PRO A 119 7.47 0.53 1.18
C PRO A 119 6.09 0.09 0.68
N LEU A 120 5.49 0.96 -0.13
CA LEU A 120 4.12 0.79 -0.62
C LEU A 120 4.17 0.40 -2.09
N MET A 121 3.58 -0.73 -2.45
CA MET A 121 3.28 -1.01 -3.86
C MET A 121 1.98 -0.35 -4.25
N LEU A 122 1.87 0.08 -5.50
CA LEU A 122 0.59 0.42 -6.11
C LEU A 122 0.22 -0.63 -7.16
N LEU A 123 -0.93 -1.26 -6.93
CA LEU A 123 -1.68 -2.03 -7.92
C LEU A 123 -2.49 -1.04 -8.75
N GLY A 124 -2.57 -1.26 -10.07
CA GLY A 124 -3.27 -0.38 -11.02
C GLY A 124 -4.74 -0.19 -10.72
#